data_AF-K7B0T4-F1
#
_entry.id   AF-K7B0T4-F1
#
_cell.length_a   1.000
_cell.length_b   1.000
_cell.length_c   1.000
_cell.angle_alpha   90.00
_cell.angle_beta   90.00
_cell.angle_gamma   90.00
#
_symmetry.space_group_name_H-M   'P 1'
#
loop_
_entity.id
_entity.type
_entity.pdbx_description
1 polymer ?
#
loop_
_entity_poly.entity_id
_entity_poly.type
_entity_poly.pdbx_seq_one_letter_code
_entity_poly.pdbx_strand_id
1 'polypeptide(L)'
;ILQDNAKIVQIDSSIQARTVGAGSGGFSRLVCLRVHPTFTLLHPTEVVVAFTAINGSRQEVSPESGEVTLEGDLRPNGEWMLVDKCAGVSLVNRFEISQVSKCLVHWGTGDLNMELWSEERPVSKDTPLRICHQYELRQTS
;
A
#
# COMPACT_ATOMS: atom_id res chain seq x y z
N ILE A 1 -30.66 1.96 -11.66
CA ILE A 1 -30.02 2.58 -10.46
C ILE A 1 -29.60 1.43 -9.56
N LEU A 2 -28.40 0.89 -9.77
CA LEU A 2 -27.83 -0.12 -8.86
C LEU A 2 -27.19 0.67 -7.72
N GLN A 3 -27.77 0.59 -6.53
CA GLN A 3 -27.19 1.19 -5.33
C GLN A 3 -25.88 0.47 -5.01
N ASP A 4 -24.79 1.24 -5.07
CA ASP A 4 -23.44 0.90 -4.67
C ASP A 4 -23.40 0.39 -3.23
N ASN A 5 -23.28 -0.91 -3.06
CA ASN A 5 -22.57 -1.45 -1.91
C ASN A 5 -21.14 -1.70 -2.36
N ALA A 6 -20.32 -0.65 -2.40
CA ALA A 6 -18.88 -0.80 -2.54
C ALA A 6 -18.41 -1.71 -1.39
N LYS A 7 -17.98 -2.94 -1.72
CA LYS A 7 -17.45 -3.87 -0.72
C LYS A 7 -16.09 -3.35 -0.28
N ILE A 8 -16.07 -2.56 0.78
CA ILE A 8 -14.83 -2.15 1.42
C ILE A 8 -14.21 -3.38 2.07
N VAL A 9 -12.97 -3.68 1.70
CA VAL A 9 -12.18 -4.72 2.35
C VAL A 9 -11.16 -4.04 3.23
N GLN A 10 -11.30 -4.18 4.55
CA GLN A 10 -10.36 -3.65 5.53
C GLN A 10 -9.36 -4.73 5.94
N ILE A 11 -8.08 -4.38 5.97
CA ILE A 11 -7.00 -5.26 6.38
C ILE A 11 -6.18 -4.53 7.45
N ASP A 12 -5.93 -5.24 8.54
CA ASP A 12 -5.18 -4.75 9.69
C ASP A 12 -4.07 -5.75 10.02
N SER A 13 -2.84 -5.37 9.70
CA SER A 13 -1.66 -6.21 9.86
C SER A 13 -0.78 -5.67 10.98
N SER A 14 -0.23 -6.55 11.82
CA SER A 14 0.71 -6.13 12.86
C SER A 14 1.83 -7.14 13.13
N ILE A 15 2.99 -6.63 13.54
CA ILE A 15 4.12 -7.42 14.04
C ILE A 15 4.42 -6.97 15.46
N GLN A 16 4.44 -7.92 16.40
CA GLN A 16 4.66 -7.69 17.82
C GLN A 16 5.66 -8.71 18.37
N ALA A 17 6.61 -8.25 19.18
CA ALA A 17 7.45 -9.16 19.96
C ALA A 17 6.69 -9.65 21.20
N ARG A 18 6.46 -10.98 21.29
CA ARG A 18 5.81 -11.61 22.44
C ARG A 18 6.81 -12.14 23.47
N THR A 19 7.88 -12.77 22.99
CA THR A 19 8.96 -13.32 23.80
C THR A 19 10.27 -12.93 23.17
N VAL A 20 11.21 -12.44 23.97
CA VAL A 20 12.54 -12.00 23.54
C VAL A 20 13.60 -12.61 24.45
N GLY A 21 14.80 -12.83 23.92
CA GLY A 21 15.89 -13.46 24.66
C GLY A 21 16.35 -12.63 25.86
N ALA A 22 16.95 -13.28 26.86
CA ALA A 22 17.58 -12.60 27.99
C ALA A 22 18.63 -11.59 27.49
N GLY A 23 18.67 -10.39 28.08
CA GLY A 23 19.58 -9.32 27.68
C GLY A 23 19.14 -8.44 26.51
N SER A 24 17.98 -8.70 25.90
CA SER A 24 17.42 -7.89 24.78
C SER A 24 16.77 -6.57 25.19
N GLY A 25 16.63 -6.30 26.50
CA GLY A 25 15.94 -5.12 27.00
C GLY A 25 14.42 -5.08 26.70
N GLY A 26 13.82 -6.20 26.30
CA GLY A 26 12.38 -6.26 25.98
C GLY A 26 12.03 -6.00 24.51
N PHE A 27 13.02 -5.84 23.63
CA PHE A 27 12.83 -5.53 22.21
C PHE A 27 13.31 -6.66 21.30
N SER A 28 12.74 -6.71 20.09
CA SER A 28 13.28 -7.51 18.99
C SER A 28 14.57 -6.90 18.41
N ARG A 29 15.16 -7.57 17.42
CA ARG A 29 16.06 -6.92 16.46
C ARG A 29 15.27 -6.00 15.53
N LEU A 30 15.97 -5.26 14.65
CA LEU A 30 15.32 -4.50 13.57
C LEU A 30 14.42 -5.41 12.73
N VAL A 31 13.19 -4.96 12.52
CA VAL A 31 12.18 -5.62 11.70
C VAL A 31 11.39 -4.56 10.93
N CYS A 32 10.74 -5.00 9.85
CA CYS A 32 9.83 -4.17 9.06
C CYS A 32 8.59 -5.00 8.69
N LEU A 33 7.40 -4.40 8.74
CA LEU A 33 6.16 -5.00 8.27
C LEU A 33 5.93 -4.59 6.81
N ARG A 34 5.81 -5.59 5.94
CA ARG A 34 5.47 -5.43 4.53
C ARG A 34 4.09 -6.00 4.23
N VAL A 35 3.24 -5.20 3.59
CA VAL A 35 2.01 -5.64 2.96
C VAL A 35 2.24 -5.71 1.45
N HIS A 36 2.09 -6.90 0.87
CA HIS A 36 2.43 -7.19 -0.52
C HIS A 36 1.19 -7.75 -1.26
N PRO A 37 0.25 -6.89 -1.65
CA PRO A 37 -0.90 -7.29 -2.45
C PRO A 37 -0.47 -7.49 -3.91
N THR A 38 -1.09 -8.44 -4.59
CA THR A 38 -0.89 -8.67 -6.03
C THR A 38 -2.24 -8.59 -6.72
N PHE A 39 -2.31 -7.83 -7.82
CA PHE A 39 -3.51 -7.67 -8.63
C PHE A 39 -3.26 -8.21 -10.03
N THR A 40 -4.10 -9.13 -10.49
CA THR A 40 -4.11 -9.54 -11.89
C THR A 40 -4.82 -8.49 -12.73
N LEU A 41 -4.19 -8.08 -13.83
CA LEU A 41 -4.65 -6.98 -14.68
C LEU A 41 -5.39 -7.53 -15.90
N LEU A 42 -6.57 -6.97 -16.20
CA LEU A 42 -7.33 -7.34 -17.39
C LEU A 42 -6.78 -6.66 -18.65
N HIS A 43 -6.42 -5.37 -18.54
CA HIS A 43 -5.84 -4.58 -19.62
C HIS A 43 -4.47 -4.01 -19.18
N PRO A 44 -3.39 -4.84 -19.14
CA PRO A 44 -2.12 -4.45 -18.53
C PRO A 44 -1.46 -3.18 -19.11
N THR A 45 -1.81 -2.78 -20.34
CA THR A 45 -1.29 -1.56 -20.98
C THR A 45 -2.18 -0.33 -20.78
N GLU A 46 -3.42 -0.51 -20.30
CA GLU A 46 -4.41 0.56 -20.12
C GLU A 46 -4.66 0.88 -18.63
N VAL A 47 -3.72 0.48 -17.78
CA VAL A 47 -3.78 0.70 -16.33
C VAL A 47 -2.72 1.68 -15.87
N VAL A 48 -3.03 2.46 -14.83
CA VAL A 48 -2.07 3.33 -14.15
C VAL A 48 -2.27 3.29 -12.65
N VAL A 49 -1.21 3.53 -11.88
CA VAL A 49 -1.34 3.88 -10.46
C VAL A 49 -1.32 5.39 -10.33
N ALA A 50 -2.38 5.97 -9.77
CA ALA A 50 -2.54 7.40 -9.63
C ALA A 50 -2.70 7.81 -8.17
N PHE A 51 -2.09 8.93 -7.77
CA PHE A 51 -2.18 9.46 -6.42
C PHE A 51 -1.78 10.94 -6.33
N THR A 52 -2.10 11.55 -5.19
CA THR A 52 -1.50 12.82 -4.77
C THR A 52 -0.47 12.53 -3.69
N ALA A 53 0.77 12.95 -3.92
CA ALA A 53 1.86 12.77 -2.97
C ALA A 53 1.71 13.70 -1.76
N ILE A 54 2.43 13.41 -0.67
CA ILE A 54 2.42 14.23 0.56
C ILE A 54 2.81 15.69 0.27
N ASN A 55 3.75 15.92 -0.67
CA ASN A 55 4.12 17.28 -1.11
C ASN A 55 3.05 17.99 -1.98
N GLY A 56 1.90 17.36 -2.25
CA GLY A 56 0.81 17.89 -3.06
C GLY A 56 0.93 17.67 -4.57
N SER A 57 2.03 17.08 -5.06
CA SER A 57 2.17 16.75 -6.48
C SER A 57 1.25 15.59 -6.89
N ARG A 58 0.63 15.69 -8.06
CA ARG A 58 -0.13 14.58 -8.66
C ARG A 58 0.83 13.68 -9.43
N GLN A 59 0.74 12.39 -9.20
CA GLN A 59 1.61 11.39 -9.79
C GLN A 59 0.77 10.34 -10.51
N GLU A 60 1.25 9.91 -11.67
CA GLU A 60 0.79 8.72 -12.37
C GLU A 60 2.01 7.84 -12.66
N VAL A 61 1.93 6.57 -12.26
CA VAL A 61 2.93 5.54 -12.55
C VAL A 61 2.32 4.58 -13.55
N SER A 62 2.93 4.48 -14.72
CA SER A 62 2.50 3.61 -15.81
C SER A 62 3.34 2.32 -15.86
N PRO A 63 2.87 1.28 -16.56
CA PRO A 63 3.57 0.00 -16.66
C PRO A 63 5.02 0.09 -17.15
N GLU A 64 5.32 1.07 -18.01
CA GLU A 64 6.67 1.29 -18.56
C GLU A 64 7.69 1.68 -17.48
N SER A 65 7.23 2.10 -16.30
CA SER A 65 8.11 2.46 -15.17
C SER A 65 8.73 1.24 -14.49
N GLY A 66 8.20 0.02 -14.72
CA GLY A 66 8.70 -1.20 -14.09
C GLY A 66 8.52 -1.22 -12.57
N GLU A 67 9.60 -0.98 -11.82
CA GLU A 67 9.55 -0.87 -10.37
C GLU A 67 9.83 0.56 -9.91
N VAL A 68 8.93 1.10 -9.08
CA VAL A 68 9.02 2.45 -8.54
C VAL A 68 8.92 2.40 -7.02
N THR A 69 9.97 2.87 -6.36
CA THR A 69 9.98 3.08 -4.91
C THR A 69 9.62 4.54 -4.60
N LEU A 70 8.68 4.73 -3.68
CA LEU A 70 8.19 6.03 -3.24
C LEU A 70 8.49 6.18 -1.74
N GLU A 71 9.26 7.20 -1.39
CA GLU A 71 9.73 7.49 -0.03
C GLU A 71 9.61 8.98 0.29
N GLY A 72 9.70 9.33 1.58
CA GLY A 72 9.60 10.72 2.03
C GLY A 72 8.29 11.38 1.60
N ASP A 73 8.37 12.60 1.07
CA ASP A 73 7.19 13.37 0.67
C ASP A 73 6.64 13.02 -0.73
N LEU A 74 7.31 12.10 -1.44
CA LEU A 74 6.85 11.57 -2.73
C LEU A 74 5.87 10.40 -2.59
N ARG A 75 5.67 9.91 -1.37
CA ARG A 75 4.68 8.85 -1.08
C ARG A 75 3.25 9.34 -1.28
N PRO A 76 2.30 8.44 -1.58
CA PRO A 76 0.90 8.77 -1.58
C PRO A 76 0.46 9.32 -0.21
N ASN A 77 -0.37 10.36 -0.24
CA ASN A 77 -0.90 11.02 0.95
C ASN A 77 -2.07 10.22 1.55
N GLY A 78 -1.80 8.99 1.96
CA GLY A 78 -2.78 8.08 2.58
C GLY A 78 -3.77 7.45 1.61
N GLU A 79 -3.64 7.75 0.31
CA GLU A 79 -4.47 7.18 -0.74
C GLU A 79 -3.70 7.08 -2.06
N TRP A 80 -3.87 5.95 -2.74
CA TRP A 80 -3.51 5.72 -4.13
C TRP A 80 -4.52 4.77 -4.78
N MET A 81 -4.63 4.80 -6.10
CA MET A 81 -5.58 3.97 -6.83
C MET A 81 -4.93 3.30 -8.03
N LEU A 82 -5.30 2.05 -8.28
CA LEU A 82 -5.10 1.37 -9.55
C LEU A 82 -6.30 1.68 -10.44
N VAL A 83 -6.07 2.35 -11.57
CA VAL A 83 -7.12 2.75 -12.51
C VAL A 83 -7.02 1.88 -13.76
N ASP A 84 -8.09 1.18 -14.13
CA ASP A 84 -8.24 0.52 -15.43
C ASP A 84 -9.12 1.41 -16.32
N LYS A 85 -8.47 2.10 -17.26
CA LYS A 85 -9.12 3.09 -18.14
C LYS A 85 -10.08 2.42 -19.13
N CYS A 86 -9.80 1.18 -19.53
CA CYS A 86 -10.61 0.44 -20.49
C CYS A 86 -11.87 -0.12 -19.83
N ALA A 87 -11.75 -0.64 -18.60
CA ALA A 87 -12.88 -1.15 -17.83
C ALA A 87 -13.72 -0.05 -17.16
N GLY A 88 -13.20 1.17 -17.06
CA GLY A 88 -13.89 2.29 -16.41
C GLY A 88 -14.00 2.10 -14.89
N VAL A 89 -13.00 1.49 -14.26
CA VAL A 89 -13.00 1.20 -12.82
C VAL A 89 -11.68 1.57 -12.17
N SER A 90 -11.72 1.84 -10.87
CA SER A 90 -10.53 2.00 -10.04
C SER A 90 -10.62 1.21 -8.75
N LEU A 91 -9.50 0.64 -8.34
CA LEU A 91 -9.32 0.04 -7.02
C LEU A 91 -8.56 1.04 -6.15
N VAL A 92 -9.27 1.66 -5.22
CA VAL A 92 -8.74 2.66 -4.30
C VAL A 92 -8.18 1.96 -3.08
N ASN A 93 -6.91 2.22 -2.74
CA ASN A 93 -6.32 1.83 -1.47
C ASN A 93 -6.12 3.05 -0.57
N ARG A 94 -6.71 3.02 0.62
CA ARG A 94 -6.54 4.04 1.66
C ARG A 94 -5.81 3.45 2.85
N PHE A 95 -4.85 4.18 3.42
CA PHE A 95 -4.01 3.71 4.51
C PHE A 95 -3.64 4.83 5.48
N GLU A 96 -3.26 4.47 6.70
CA GLU A 96 -2.76 5.42 7.69
C GLU A 96 -1.33 5.86 7.34
N ILE A 97 -1.14 7.15 7.08
CA ILE A 97 0.14 7.71 6.62
C ILE A 97 1.22 7.50 7.68
N SER A 98 0.87 7.62 8.96
CA SER A 98 1.83 7.48 10.06
C SER A 98 2.37 6.05 10.23
N GLN A 99 1.74 5.07 9.59
CA GLN A 99 2.09 3.64 9.69
C GLN A 99 2.94 3.15 8.53
N VAL A 100 3.00 3.93 7.44
CA VAL A 100 3.73 3.59 6.22
C VAL A 100 4.97 4.50 6.15
N SER A 101 6.13 3.95 5.81
CA SER A 101 7.39 4.68 5.61
C SER A 101 7.81 4.69 4.13
N LYS A 102 7.38 3.68 3.37
CA LYS A 102 7.72 3.46 1.97
C LYS A 102 6.54 2.81 1.25
N CYS A 103 6.28 3.25 0.03
CA CYS A 103 5.35 2.61 -0.89
C CYS A 103 6.14 2.08 -2.10
N LEU A 104 5.73 0.96 -2.66
CA LEU A 104 6.37 0.40 -3.86
C LEU A 104 5.32 -0.01 -4.88
N VAL A 105 5.55 0.33 -6.13
CA VAL A 105 4.78 -0.13 -7.28
C VAL A 105 5.68 -1.05 -8.10
N HIS A 106 5.26 -2.28 -8.33
CA HIS A 106 5.98 -3.22 -9.21
C HIS A 106 5.03 -3.72 -10.28
N TRP A 107 5.41 -3.54 -11.55
CA TRP A 107 4.69 -4.06 -12.70
C TRP A 107 5.30 -5.38 -13.17
N GLY A 108 4.52 -6.46 -13.12
CA GLY A 108 4.82 -7.72 -13.80
C GLY A 108 4.23 -7.77 -15.21
N THR A 109 4.35 -8.91 -15.88
CA THR A 109 3.86 -9.09 -17.27
C THR A 109 2.33 -8.98 -17.39
N GLY A 110 1.59 -9.27 -16.32
CA GLY A 110 0.13 -9.20 -16.28
C GLY A 110 -0.43 -8.95 -14.88
N ASP A 111 0.43 -8.53 -13.97
CA ASP A 111 0.10 -8.25 -12.58
C ASP A 111 0.77 -6.98 -12.08
N LEU A 112 0.27 -6.48 -10.96
CA LEU A 112 0.77 -5.31 -10.27
C LEU A 112 0.85 -5.58 -8.77
N ASN A 113 1.93 -5.14 -8.14
CA ASN A 113 2.02 -4.98 -6.70
C ASN A 113 1.94 -3.51 -6.29
N MET A 114 1.13 -3.23 -5.27
CA MET A 114 1.04 -1.92 -4.61
C MET A 114 1.39 -2.11 -3.13
N GLU A 115 2.69 -2.12 -2.83
CA GLU A 115 3.18 -2.50 -1.51
C GLU A 115 3.21 -1.33 -0.53
N LEU A 116 2.88 -1.64 0.73
CA LEU A 116 3.05 -0.73 1.86
C LEU A 116 4.08 -1.32 2.83
N TRP A 117 5.04 -0.50 3.23
CA TRP A 117 6.09 -0.88 4.16
C TRP A 117 6.06 0.03 5.37
N SER A 118 6.16 -0.53 6.57
CA SER A 118 6.35 0.24 7.79
C SER A 118 7.76 0.80 7.86
N GLU A 119 8.05 1.62 8.86
CA GLU A 119 9.44 1.88 9.24
C GLU A 119 10.18 0.58 9.62
N GLU A 120 11.51 0.62 9.56
CA GLU A 120 12.37 -0.43 10.10
C GLU A 120 12.82 -0.05 11.51
N ARG A 121 12.39 -0.80 12.52
CA ARG A 121 12.79 -0.58 13.91
C ARG A 121 12.60 -1.83 14.77
N PRO A 122 13.16 -1.87 15.99
CA PRO A 122 12.80 -2.88 16.97
C PRO A 122 11.32 -2.76 17.37
N VAL A 123 10.68 -3.89 17.68
CA VAL A 123 9.33 -3.94 18.25
C VAL A 123 9.36 -4.55 19.65
N SER A 124 8.43 -4.14 20.48
CA SER A 124 8.13 -4.77 21.77
C SER A 124 6.66 -5.19 21.84
N LYS A 125 6.21 -5.65 23.00
CA LYS A 125 4.78 -5.85 23.27
C LYS A 125 4.01 -4.53 23.18
N ASP A 126 4.62 -3.43 23.60
CA ASP A 126 3.97 -2.13 23.74
C ASP A 126 4.15 -1.24 22.50
N THR A 127 5.14 -1.55 21.65
CA THR A 127 5.42 -0.80 20.41
C THR A 127 5.40 -1.71 19.17
N PRO A 128 4.25 -2.31 18.83
CA PRO A 128 4.13 -3.10 17.60
C PRO A 128 4.31 -2.22 16.35
N LEU A 129 4.66 -2.83 15.23
CA LEU A 129 4.44 -2.24 13.90
C LEU A 129 3.04 -2.64 13.44
N ARG A 130 2.33 -1.71 12.81
CA ARG A 130 0.97 -1.92 12.31
C ARG A 130 0.82 -1.23 10.96
N ILE A 131 0.08 -1.85 10.04
CA ILE A 131 -0.40 -1.23 8.81
C ILE A 131 -1.89 -1.54 8.68
N CYS A 132 -2.69 -0.49 8.78
CA CYS A 132 -4.12 -0.46 8.52
C CYS A 132 -4.35 0.13 7.15
N HIS A 133 -5.06 -0.61 6.31
CA HIS A 133 -5.48 -0.11 5.01
C HIS A 133 -6.78 -0.76 4.56
N GLN A 134 -7.42 -0.17 3.56
CA GLN A 134 -8.64 -0.66 2.98
C GLN A 134 -8.62 -0.57 1.47
N TYR A 135 -9.37 -1.44 0.83
CA TYR A 135 -9.62 -1.40 -0.61
C TYR A 135 -11.09 -1.14 -0.89
N GLU A 136 -11.35 -0.30 -1.89
CA GLU A 136 -12.69 0.03 -2.37
C GLU A 136 -12.67 0.02 -3.90
N LEU A 137 -13.59 -0.71 -4.52
CA LEU A 137 -13.79 -0.66 -5.97
C LEU A 137 -14.73 0.51 -6.30
N ARG A 138 -14.34 1.36 -7.24
CA ARG A 138 -15.13 2.50 -7.73
C ARG A 138 -15.25 2.47 -9.24
N GLN A 139 -16.34 3.03 -9.76
CA GLN A 139 -16.48 3.34 -11.17
C GLN A 139 -15.75 4.65 -11.47
N THR A 140 -15.03 4.73 -12.59
CA THR A 140 -14.50 5.99 -13.11
C THR A 140 -15.53 6.57 -14.06
N SER A 141 -16.15 7.69 -13.67
CA SER A 141 -17.18 8.38 -14.46
C SER A 141 -16.62 9.03 -15.73
#